data_AF-A0A8K0W507-F1
#
_entry.id   AF-A0A8K0W507-F1
#
_cell.length_a   1.000
_cell.length_b   1.000
_cell.length_c   1.000
_cell.angle_alpha   90.00
_cell.angle_beta   90.00
_cell.angle_gamma   90.00
#
_symmetry.space_group_name_H-M   'P 1'
#
loop_
_entity.id
_entity.type
_entity.pdbx_description
1 polymer ?
#
loop_
_entity_poly.entity_id
_entity_poly.type
_entity_poly.pdbx_seq_one_letter_code
_entity_poly.pdbx_strand_id
1 'polypeptide(L)'
;GWTKLWKKGNEVIPEVSDRPGRIIDKSAPADRPTGLILLIGNKTKASVLAKFRVGCSTTALHRSQGEIHLQTSTLNGLDKSTVLVADAEWPAHNRMPTTSGNAQCHQTESRTFSVAPAAVEIPEIVGDILHRILLPFTDVVCIFVKDIGGVHNTAVRLRMLLERGH
;
A
#
# COMPACT_ATOMS: atom_id res chain seq x y z
N GLY A 1 2.35 7.74 -4.14
CA GLY A 1 2.72 6.46 -3.52
C GLY A 1 3.90 5.82 -4.22
N TRP A 2 4.17 4.55 -3.90
CA TRP A 2 4.94 3.63 -4.73
C TRP A 2 4.06 3.07 -5.85
N THR A 3 2.84 2.62 -5.51
CA THR A 3 1.85 2.15 -6.47
C THR A 3 0.60 3.02 -6.38
N LYS A 4 -0.05 3.26 -7.51
CA LYS A 4 -1.33 3.97 -7.60
C LYS A 4 -2.28 3.21 -8.52
N LEU A 5 -3.52 3.07 -8.09
CA LEU A 5 -4.58 2.42 -8.86
C LEU A 5 -5.55 3.48 -9.37
N TRP A 6 -5.85 3.43 -10.66
CA TRP A 6 -6.86 4.30 -11.27
C TRP A 6 -7.68 3.54 -12.32
N LYS A 7 -8.87 4.05 -12.63
CA LYS A 7 -9.81 3.41 -13.55
C LYS A 7 -9.84 4.12 -14.90
N LYS A 8 -9.72 3.36 -15.99
CA LYS A 8 -9.91 3.83 -17.38
C LYS A 8 -11.02 3.04 -18.04
N GLY A 9 -12.19 3.65 -18.22
CA GLY A 9 -13.35 2.93 -18.74
C GLY A 9 -13.70 1.73 -17.85
N ASN A 10 -13.50 0.52 -18.37
CA ASN A 10 -13.76 -0.75 -17.68
C ASN A 10 -12.49 -1.47 -17.18
N GLU A 11 -11.35 -0.77 -17.12
CA GLU A 11 -10.09 -1.37 -16.68
C GLU A 11 -9.58 -0.68 -15.41
N VAL A 12 -8.99 -1.46 -14.51
CA VAL A 12 -8.17 -0.93 -13.40
C VAL A 12 -6.72 -1.00 -13.81
N ILE A 13 -6.05 0.15 -13.71
CA ILE A 13 -4.67 0.33 -14.10
C ILE A 13 -3.85 0.59 -12.83
N PRO A 14 -2.94 -0.32 -12.46
CA PRO A 14 -1.86 -0.03 -11.54
C PRO A 14 -0.75 0.72 -12.26
N GLU A 15 -0.32 1.79 -11.62
CA GLU A 15 0.83 2.61 -11.96
C GLU A 15 1.87 2.39 -10.85
N VAL A 16 3.02 1.83 -11.20
CA VAL A 16 4.08 1.49 -10.24
C VAL A 16 5.31 2.37 -10.49
N SER A 17 5.89 2.92 -9.43
CA SER A 17 7.13 3.70 -9.48
C SER A 17 8.37 2.89 -9.10
N ASP A 18 9.56 3.40 -9.46
CA ASP A 18 10.88 2.87 -9.10
C ASP A 18 11.29 3.15 -7.64
N ARG A 19 10.41 3.79 -6.85
CA ARG A 19 10.65 4.22 -5.48
C ARG A 19 11.23 3.13 -4.53
N PRO A 20 10.81 1.85 -4.56
CA PRO A 20 11.38 0.83 -3.68
C PRO A 20 12.86 0.59 -3.94
N GLY A 21 13.24 0.47 -5.23
CA GLY A 21 14.64 0.30 -5.62
C GLY A 21 15.47 1.46 -5.09
N ARG A 22 14.99 2.69 -5.27
CA ARG A 22 15.67 3.89 -4.75
C ARG A 22 15.77 3.96 -3.23
N ILE A 23 14.79 3.43 -2.49
CA ILE A 23 14.84 3.36 -1.02
C ILE A 23 15.92 2.38 -0.58
N ILE A 24 15.99 1.21 -1.24
CA ILE A 24 16.97 0.16 -0.95
C ILE A 24 18.38 0.63 -1.33
N ASP A 25 18.55 1.19 -2.52
CA ASP A 25 19.86 1.64 -3.04
C ASP A 25 20.46 2.80 -2.24
N LYS A 26 19.62 3.67 -1.65
CA LYS A 26 20.07 4.78 -0.81
C LYS A 26 20.37 4.38 0.64
N SER A 27 19.99 3.17 1.06
CA SER A 27 20.22 2.71 2.43
C SER A 27 21.68 2.25 2.60
N ALA A 28 22.35 2.78 3.64
CA ALA A 28 23.65 2.25 4.05
C ALA A 28 23.50 0.77 4.46
N PRO A 29 24.53 -0.08 4.33
CA PRO A 29 24.43 -1.50 4.69
C PRO A 29 23.92 -1.76 6.11
N ALA A 30 24.29 -0.89 7.07
CA ALA A 30 23.84 -0.96 8.47
C ALA A 30 22.38 -0.51 8.67
N ASP A 31 21.83 0.28 7.74
CA ASP A 31 20.48 0.82 7.78
C ASP A 31 19.53 0.09 6.81
N ARG A 32 19.98 -1.03 6.22
CA ARG A 32 19.15 -1.82 5.31
C ARG A 32 17.91 -2.31 6.04
N PRO A 33 16.72 -2.16 5.44
CA PRO A 33 15.51 -2.67 6.05
C PRO A 33 15.60 -4.18 6.27
N THR A 34 15.25 -4.61 7.48
CA THR A 34 15.32 -6.01 7.92
C THR A 34 14.01 -6.76 7.76
N GLY A 35 12.92 -6.05 7.42
CA GLY A 35 11.61 -6.62 7.19
C GLY A 35 10.61 -5.60 6.65
N LEU A 36 9.41 -6.06 6.33
CA LEU A 36 8.30 -5.31 5.78
C LEU A 36 7.04 -5.47 6.62
N ILE A 37 6.49 -4.33 7.04
CA ILE A 37 5.20 -4.24 7.72
C ILE A 37 4.17 -3.67 6.76
N LEU A 38 3.09 -4.40 6.50
CA LEU A 38 1.96 -3.97 5.70
C LEU A 38 0.83 -3.43 6.59
N LEU A 39 0.49 -2.16 6.45
CA LEU A 39 -0.61 -1.51 7.16
C LEU A 39 -1.82 -1.30 6.23
N ILE A 40 -2.91 -1.99 6.52
CA ILE A 40 -4.15 -1.98 5.72
C ILE A 40 -5.26 -1.24 6.46
N GLY A 41 -5.66 -0.08 5.95
CA GLY A 41 -6.69 0.75 6.57
C GLY A 41 -6.78 2.13 5.94
N ASN A 42 -7.60 3.00 6.51
CA ASN A 42 -7.77 4.39 6.07
C ASN A 42 -7.46 5.34 7.24
N LYS A 43 -8.48 5.81 7.97
CA LYS A 43 -8.35 6.95 8.89
C LYS A 43 -7.69 6.56 10.21
N THR A 44 -8.05 5.43 10.81
CA THR A 44 -7.48 5.03 12.12
C THR A 44 -6.00 4.64 12.03
N LYS A 45 -5.53 4.19 10.87
CA LYS A 45 -4.12 3.88 10.60
C LYS A 45 -3.17 5.09 10.76
N ALA A 46 -3.65 6.31 10.55
CA ALA A 46 -2.84 7.52 10.69
C ALA A 46 -2.19 7.64 12.08
N SER A 47 -2.90 7.21 13.13
CA SER A 47 -2.39 7.21 14.51
C SER A 47 -1.21 6.25 14.73
N VAL A 48 -1.16 5.14 13.98
CA VAL A 48 -0.09 4.15 14.06
C VAL A 48 1.11 4.58 13.22
N LEU A 49 0.89 5.14 12.03
CA LEU A 49 1.95 5.70 11.21
C LEU A 49 2.74 6.80 11.94
N ALA A 50 2.06 7.64 12.73
CA ALA A 50 2.70 8.62 13.59
C ALA A 50 3.66 7.98 14.61
N LYS A 51 3.30 6.81 15.16
CA LYS A 51 4.15 6.08 16.12
C LYS A 51 5.38 5.46 15.47
N PHE A 52 5.28 5.02 14.22
CA PHE A 52 6.43 4.52 13.46
C PHE A 52 7.42 5.63 13.06
N ARG A 53 7.17 6.90 13.41
CA ARG A 53 7.99 8.06 12.99
C ARG A 53 8.27 8.07 11.50
N VAL A 54 7.43 7.39 10.73
CA VAL A 54 7.49 7.38 9.28
C VAL A 54 7.29 8.81 8.89
N GLY A 55 8.32 9.41 8.29
CA GLY A 55 8.41 10.84 8.04
C GLY A 55 7.06 11.36 7.58
N CYS A 56 6.35 12.00 8.50
CA CYS A 56 5.05 12.59 8.25
C CYS A 56 5.35 13.90 7.53
N SER A 57 5.87 13.76 6.31
CA SER A 57 5.73 14.80 5.31
C SER A 57 4.24 15.11 5.30
N THR A 58 3.94 16.40 5.38
CA THR A 58 2.61 17.03 5.29
C THR A 58 1.72 16.51 4.15
N THR A 59 2.24 15.64 3.27
CA THR A 59 1.56 14.82 2.27
C THR A 59 0.71 13.65 2.83
N ALA A 60 0.89 13.22 4.09
CA ALA A 60 0.07 12.16 4.69
C ALA A 60 -1.42 12.55 4.84
N LEU A 61 -1.74 13.85 4.76
CA LEU A 61 -3.09 14.39 4.83
C LEU A 61 -3.87 14.33 3.51
N HIS A 62 -3.21 14.01 2.38
CA HIS A 62 -3.83 14.05 1.05
C HIS A 62 -3.59 12.75 0.26
N ARG A 63 -3.71 11.61 0.92
CA ARG A 63 -3.58 10.29 0.26
C ARG A 63 -4.82 10.02 -0.59
N SER A 64 -4.61 9.78 -1.88
CA SER A 64 -5.69 9.45 -2.80
C SER A 64 -6.04 7.96 -2.71
N GLN A 65 -7.33 7.65 -2.87
CA GLN A 65 -7.83 6.28 -2.81
C GLN A 65 -7.09 5.40 -3.84
N GLY A 66 -6.69 4.19 -3.44
CA GLY A 66 -5.98 3.26 -4.32
C GLY A 66 -4.47 3.52 -4.41
N GLU A 67 -3.89 4.40 -3.59
CA GLU A 67 -2.44 4.50 -3.44
C GLU A 67 -1.89 3.52 -2.38
N ILE A 68 -0.72 2.97 -2.69
CA ILE A 68 0.13 2.23 -1.77
C ILE A 68 1.41 3.04 -1.60
N HIS A 69 1.77 3.38 -0.37
CA HIS A 69 3.00 4.10 -0.06
C HIS A 69 4.02 3.17 0.57
N LEU A 70 5.29 3.33 0.21
CA LEU A 70 6.40 2.60 0.81
C LEU A 70 7.37 3.60 1.45
N GLN A 71 7.68 3.37 2.73
CA GLN A 71 8.51 4.26 3.53
C GLN A 71 9.40 3.43 4.47
N THR A 72 10.52 3.98 4.90
CA THR A 72 11.36 3.37 5.95
C THR A 72 10.96 3.91 7.32
N SER A 73 11.11 3.08 8.35
CA SER A 73 10.91 3.40 9.75
C SER A 73 12.00 2.75 10.57
N THR A 74 12.43 3.41 11.65
CA THR A 74 13.31 2.79 12.65
C THR A 74 12.45 2.38 13.85
N LEU A 75 12.47 1.10 14.19
CA LEU A 75 11.83 0.59 15.39
C LEU A 75 12.70 0.91 16.59
N ASN A 76 12.11 1.56 17.60
CA ASN A 76 12.80 1.82 18.86
C ASN A 76 12.67 0.55 19.73
N GLY A 77 13.77 -0.20 19.88
CA GLY A 77 13.90 -1.41 20.69
C GLY A 77 15.35 -1.62 21.15
N LEU A 78 15.68 -2.80 21.69
CA LEU A 78 17.05 -3.14 22.14
C LEU A 78 18.07 -3.03 21.00
N ASP A 79 17.67 -3.42 19.79
CA ASP A 79 18.42 -3.20 18.55
C ASP A 79 17.61 -2.23 17.68
N LYS A 80 18.23 -1.12 17.29
CA LYS A 80 17.63 -0.16 16.34
C LYS A 80 17.57 -0.82 14.97
N SER A 81 16.45 -1.44 14.63
CA SER A 81 16.24 -2.04 13.32
C SER A 81 15.47 -1.09 12.40
N THR A 82 15.94 -0.96 11.17
CA THR A 82 15.18 -0.30 10.11
C THR A 82 14.23 -1.31 9.48
N VAL A 83 12.99 -0.91 9.24
CA VAL A 83 11.95 -1.70 8.56
C VAL A 83 11.32 -0.89 7.43
N LEU A 84 10.79 -1.59 6.44
CA LEU A 84 9.88 -1.01 5.45
C LEU A 84 8.47 -1.01 6.01
N VAL A 85 7.75 0.08 5.79
CA VAL A 85 6.33 0.21 6.09
C VAL A 85 5.62 0.45 4.78
N ALA A 86 4.86 -0.56 4.35
CA ALA A 86 3.91 -0.45 3.25
C ALA A 86 2.56 0.01 3.82
N ASP A 87 2.09 1.13 3.32
CA ASP A 87 0.85 1.76 3.72
C ASP A 87 -0.17 1.63 2.58
N ALA A 88 -1.18 0.79 2.77
CA ALA A 88 -2.19 0.50 1.76
C ALA A 88 -3.60 0.85 2.25
N GLU A 89 -4.39 1.48 1.40
CA GLU A 89 -5.83 1.63 1.63
C GLU A 89 -6.59 0.47 0.98
N TRP A 90 -7.50 -0.16 1.74
CA TRP A 90 -8.46 -1.10 1.18
C TRP A 90 -9.81 -0.40 1.02
N PRO A 91 -10.22 -0.07 -0.21
CA PRO A 91 -11.44 0.71 -0.44
C PRO A 91 -12.66 -0.02 0.10
N ALA A 92 -13.56 0.74 0.74
CA ALA A 92 -14.82 0.20 1.25
C ALA A 92 -15.92 0.12 0.19
N HIS A 93 -15.73 0.76 -0.96
CA HIS A 93 -16.72 0.88 -2.03
C HIS A 93 -16.03 0.81 -3.40
N ASN A 94 -16.80 0.60 -4.47
CA ASN A 94 -16.31 0.59 -5.86
C ASN A 94 -15.94 1.98 -6.42
N ARG A 95 -15.30 2.83 -5.60
CA ARG A 95 -14.79 4.14 -5.99
C ARG A 95 -13.28 4.09 -6.11
N MET A 96 -12.77 4.63 -7.22
CA MET A 96 -11.35 4.76 -7.51
C MET A 96 -11.15 6.01 -8.37
N PRO A 97 -9.99 6.69 -8.29
CA PRO A 97 -9.68 7.80 -9.17
C PRO A 97 -9.82 7.42 -10.64
N THR A 98 -10.43 8.28 -11.45
CA THR A 98 -10.59 8.09 -12.91
C THR A 98 -9.41 8.64 -13.70
N THR A 99 -8.48 9.32 -13.02
CA THR A 99 -7.28 9.89 -13.62
C THR A 99 -6.08 9.61 -12.73
N SER A 100 -4.91 9.44 -13.34
CA SER A 100 -3.64 9.57 -12.66
C SER A 100 -3.42 11.06 -12.36
N GLY A 101 -4.02 11.56 -11.28
CA GLY A 101 -3.86 12.97 -10.86
C GLY A 101 -2.39 13.43 -10.86
N ASN A 102 -2.14 14.61 -11.47
CA ASN A 102 -0.91 15.34 -11.74
C ASN A 102 0.44 14.62 -11.62
N ALA A 103 1.04 14.43 -12.79
CA ALA A 103 2.44 14.11 -13.08
C ALA A 103 3.43 15.21 -12.64
N GLN A 104 3.46 15.56 -11.35
CA GLN A 104 4.48 16.44 -10.79
C GLN A 104 5.13 15.81 -9.56
N CYS A 105 5.79 14.67 -9.77
CA CYS A 105 6.93 14.29 -8.96
C CYS A 105 7.97 13.73 -9.92
N HIS A 106 8.92 14.56 -10.32
CA HIS A 106 10.02 14.19 -11.19
C HIS A 106 10.70 12.90 -10.68
N GLN A 107 10.98 11.98 -11.61
CA GLN A 107 11.60 10.65 -11.39
C GLN A 107 10.63 9.54 -10.98
N THR A 108 9.77 9.11 -11.89
CA THR A 108 9.02 7.87 -11.77
C THR A 108 8.80 7.29 -13.16
N GLU A 109 9.48 6.20 -13.50
CA GLU A 109 9.03 5.36 -14.60
C GLU A 109 7.76 4.65 -14.13
N SER A 110 6.63 5.04 -14.69
CA SER A 110 5.33 4.45 -14.39
C SER A 110 5.02 3.33 -15.39
N ARG A 111 4.87 2.09 -14.92
CA ARG A 111 4.36 0.99 -15.75
C ARG A 111 2.88 0.75 -15.45
N THR A 112 2.10 0.66 -16.53
CA THR A 112 0.68 0.29 -16.52
C THR A 112 0.55 -1.20 -16.75
N PHE A 113 -0.25 -1.88 -15.93
CA PHE A 113 -0.63 -3.28 -16.17
C PHE A 113 -2.15 -3.36 -16.46
N SER A 114 -2.58 -4.32 -17.28
CA SER A 114 -4.02 -4.56 -17.46
C SER A 114 -4.48 -5.48 -16.34
N VAL A 115 -5.39 -5.01 -15.48
CA VAL A 115 -5.99 -5.83 -14.43
C VAL A 115 -7.50 -5.87 -14.62
N ALA A 116 -7.93 -7.04 -15.12
CA ALA A 116 -9.29 -7.57 -15.20
C ALA A 116 -10.37 -6.73 -15.93
N PRO A 117 -11.35 -7.38 -16.59
CA PRO A 117 -12.57 -6.70 -17.03
C PRO A 117 -13.38 -6.19 -15.82
N ALA A 118 -13.96 -5.00 -15.91
CA ALA A 118 -14.74 -4.28 -14.88
C ALA A 118 -15.90 -5.02 -14.19
N ALA A 119 -16.15 -6.29 -14.49
CA ALA A 119 -17.12 -7.10 -13.74
C ALA A 119 -16.64 -7.41 -12.30
N VAL A 120 -15.34 -7.24 -12.02
CA VAL A 120 -14.75 -7.48 -10.70
C VAL A 120 -14.81 -6.22 -9.84
N GLU A 121 -15.24 -6.37 -8.57
CA GLU A 121 -15.32 -5.26 -7.63
C GLU A 121 -13.92 -4.69 -7.30
N ILE A 122 -13.84 -3.37 -7.09
CA ILE A 122 -12.57 -2.69 -6.81
C ILE A 122 -11.87 -3.24 -5.55
N PRO A 123 -12.56 -3.51 -4.43
CA PRO A 123 -11.95 -4.13 -3.26
C PRO A 123 -11.25 -5.46 -3.57
N GLU A 124 -11.76 -6.23 -4.53
CA GLU A 124 -11.17 -7.50 -4.95
C GLU A 124 -9.88 -7.28 -5.74
N ILE A 125 -9.91 -6.34 -6.69
CA ILE A 125 -8.73 -5.98 -7.48
C ILE A 125 -7.60 -5.46 -6.58
N VAL A 126 -7.94 -4.64 -5.57
CA VAL A 126 -6.97 -4.19 -4.58
C VAL A 126 -6.42 -5.37 -3.79
N GLY A 127 -7.27 -6.30 -3.36
CA GLY A 127 -6.86 -7.54 -2.70
C GLY A 127 -5.84 -8.33 -3.54
N ASP A 128 -6.10 -8.51 -4.84
CA ASP A 128 -5.19 -9.20 -5.77
C ASP A 128 -3.82 -8.54 -5.85
N ILE A 129 -3.82 -7.22 -5.94
CA ILE A 129 -2.59 -6.44 -6.09
C ILE A 129 -1.76 -6.51 -4.81
N LEU A 130 -2.40 -6.40 -3.64
CA LEU A 130 -1.73 -6.57 -2.35
C LEU A 130 -1.19 -8.00 -2.21
N HIS A 131 -1.98 -9.00 -2.60
CA HIS A 131 -1.59 -10.40 -2.58
C HIS A 131 -0.35 -10.67 -3.45
N ARG A 132 -0.31 -10.12 -4.66
CA ARG A 132 0.78 -10.42 -5.61
C ARG A 132 2.05 -9.62 -5.36
N ILE A 133 1.92 -8.36 -4.93
CA ILE A 133 3.04 -7.41 -4.89
C ILE A 133 3.65 -7.28 -3.50
N LEU A 134 2.85 -7.38 -2.43
CA LEU A 134 3.31 -7.09 -1.07
C LEU A 134 3.33 -8.31 -0.17
N LEU A 135 2.27 -9.12 -0.21
CA LEU A 135 2.09 -10.23 0.73
C LEU A 135 3.27 -11.22 0.76
N PRO A 136 3.90 -11.62 -0.37
CA PRO A 136 5.01 -12.57 -0.36
C PRO A 136 6.27 -12.06 0.34
N PHE A 137 6.36 -10.73 0.51
CA PHE A 137 7.52 -10.07 1.12
C PHE A 137 7.19 -9.49 2.50
N THR A 138 5.96 -9.65 2.98
CA THR A 138 5.48 -9.02 4.21
C THR A 138 5.69 -9.95 5.41
N ASP A 139 6.42 -9.47 6.42
CA ASP A 139 6.61 -10.20 7.67
C ASP A 139 5.43 -10.01 8.63
N VAL A 140 4.82 -8.82 8.61
CA VAL A 140 3.71 -8.46 9.52
C VAL A 140 2.62 -7.72 8.76
N VAL A 141 1.39 -8.22 8.82
CA VAL A 141 0.19 -7.54 8.31
C VAL A 141 -0.61 -6.96 9.47
N CYS A 142 -0.77 -5.63 9.51
CA CYS A 142 -1.64 -4.94 10.46
C CYS A 142 -2.91 -4.46 9.77
N ILE A 143 -4.06 -4.90 10.26
CA ILE A 143 -5.36 -4.57 9.68
C ILE A 143 -6.17 -3.72 10.64
N PHE A 144 -6.61 -2.56 10.17
CA PHE A 144 -7.40 -1.61 10.95
C PHE A 144 -8.89 -1.90 10.79
N VAL A 145 -9.42 -2.79 11.63
CA VAL A 145 -10.79 -3.32 11.58
C VAL A 145 -11.86 -2.24 11.44
N LYS A 146 -11.72 -1.12 12.16
CA LYS A 146 -12.67 0.00 12.10
C LYS A 146 -12.72 0.64 10.71
N ASP A 147 -11.58 0.74 10.04
CA ASP A 147 -11.49 1.33 8.69
C ASP A 147 -12.07 0.41 7.61
N ILE A 148 -12.20 -0.88 7.92
CA ILE A 148 -12.65 -1.92 6.99
C ILE A 148 -14.15 -2.23 7.16
N GLY A 149 -14.82 -1.59 8.13
CA GLY A 149 -16.24 -1.80 8.39
C GLY A 149 -16.51 -2.97 9.33
N GLY A 150 -15.58 -3.26 10.24
CA GLY A 150 -15.78 -4.24 11.32
C GLY A 150 -15.16 -5.61 11.06
N VAL A 151 -15.33 -6.49 12.05
CA VAL A 151 -14.68 -7.82 12.08
C VAL A 151 -15.13 -8.70 10.93
N HIS A 152 -16.42 -8.72 10.61
CA HIS A 152 -16.96 -9.53 9.51
C HIS A 152 -16.31 -9.16 8.16
N ASN A 153 -16.34 -7.87 7.81
CA ASN A 153 -15.72 -7.37 6.58
C ASN A 153 -14.20 -7.59 6.57
N THR A 154 -13.56 -7.52 7.74
CA THR A 154 -12.13 -7.84 7.88
C THR A 154 -11.86 -9.30 7.54
N ALA A 155 -12.67 -10.24 8.05
CA ALA A 155 -12.53 -11.66 7.75
C ALA A 155 -12.74 -11.97 6.26
N VAL A 156 -13.74 -11.35 5.62
CA VAL A 156 -13.97 -11.50 4.17
C VAL A 156 -12.77 -11.00 3.36
N ARG A 157 -12.22 -9.83 3.70
CA ARG A 157 -11.06 -9.26 2.99
C ARG A 157 -9.78 -10.05 3.26
N LEU A 158 -9.57 -10.53 4.49
CA LEU A 158 -8.47 -11.43 4.82
C LEU A 158 -8.53 -12.71 4.00
N ARG A 159 -9.72 -13.30 3.88
CA ARG A 159 -9.93 -14.47 3.04
C ARG A 159 -9.52 -14.18 1.59
N MET A 160 -9.99 -13.07 1.02
CA MET A 160 -9.60 -12.64 -0.33
C MET A 160 -8.08 -12.42 -0.46
N LEU A 161 -7.44 -11.86 0.56
CA LEU A 161 -6.00 -11.60 0.56
C LEU A 161 -5.20 -12.91 0.62
N LEU A 162 -5.69 -13.96 1.29
CA LEU A 162 -4.96 -15.19 1.54
C LEU A 162 -5.25 -16.29 0.50
N GLU A 163 -6.50 -16.42 0.05
CA GLU A 163 -6.93 -17.53 -0.81
C GLU A 163 -6.58 -17.34 -2.30
N ARG A 164 -6.10 -16.16 -2.71
CA ARG A 164 -5.83 -15.83 -4.13
C ARG A 164 -4.40 -16.18 -4.60
N GLY A 165 -3.71 -17.06 -3.85
CA GLY A 165 -2.37 -17.58 -4.15
C GLY A 165 -2.32 -18.90 -4.90
N HIS A 166 -3.37 -19.23 -5.66
CA HIS A 166 -3.48 -20.44 -6.48
C HIS A 166 -3.52 -20.11 -7.97
#